data_AF-A0A6L6PRC3-F1
#
_entry.id   AF-A0A6L6PRC3-F1
#
_cell.length_a   1.000
_cell.length_b   1.000
_cell.length_c   1.000
_cell.angle_alpha   90.00
_cell.angle_beta   90.00
_cell.angle_gamma   90.00
#
_symmetry.space_group_name_H-M   'P 1'
#
loop_
_entity.id
_entity.type
_entity.pdbx_description
1 polymer ?
#
loop_
_entity_poly.entity_id
_entity_poly.type
_entity_poly.pdbx_seq_one_letter_code
_entity_poly.pdbx_strand_id
1 'polypeptide(L)'
;MHAISLMIMVSLALGAAVFFWSVYDFCRTLSMRSALVQSLAGDLEFVRDASYIWECDWRNQCDDWQFKKLRAIIRQHIDQLKFAHPAAVLSPLDQADLLFRYRYVRSLVREVEKRVQPQPQ
;
A
#
# COMPACT_ATOMS: atom_id res chain seq x y z
N MET A 1 -9.01 -42.71 22.25
CA MET A 1 -9.95 -41.82 21.53
C MET A 1 -9.92 -40.37 22.03
N HIS A 2 -9.78 -40.10 23.34
CA HIS A 2 -9.73 -38.73 23.87
C HIS A 2 -8.55 -37.87 23.38
N ALA A 3 -7.35 -38.45 23.23
CA ALA A 3 -6.17 -37.72 22.75
C ALA A 3 -6.32 -37.18 21.31
N ILE A 4 -6.95 -37.95 20.42
CA ILE A 4 -7.16 -37.55 19.02
C ILE A 4 -8.18 -36.40 18.94
N SER A 5 -9.26 -36.46 19.74
CA SER A 5 -10.25 -35.39 19.82
C SER A 5 -9.65 -34.08 20.37
N LEU A 6 -8.78 -34.16 21.38
CA LEU A 6 -8.06 -33.00 21.91
C LEU A 6 -7.13 -32.39 20.86
N MET A 7 -6.37 -33.21 20.12
CA MET A 7 -5.50 -32.73 19.03
C MET A 7 -6.29 -32.01 17.95
N ILE A 8 -7.45 -32.54 17.54
CA ILE A 8 -8.32 -31.89 16.55
C ILE A 8 -8.83 -30.53 17.07
N MET A 9 -9.29 -30.45 18.32
CA MET A 9 -9.76 -29.18 18.90
C MET A 9 -8.64 -28.13 18.98
N VAL A 10 -7.43 -28.54 19.36
CA VAL A 10 -6.26 -27.64 19.40
C VAL A 10 -5.88 -27.18 17.99
N SER A 11 -5.86 -28.08 17.01
CA SER A 11 -5.58 -27.71 15.61
C SER A 11 -6.62 -26.74 15.03
N LEU A 12 -7.91 -26.95 15.34
CA LEU A 12 -8.98 -26.03 14.93
C LEU A 12 -8.84 -24.66 15.60
N ALA A 13 -8.52 -24.63 16.89
CA ALA A 13 -8.32 -23.39 17.63
C ALA A 13 -7.11 -22.60 17.09
N LEU A 14 -5.99 -23.27 16.82
CA LEU A 14 -4.81 -22.67 16.21
C LEU A 14 -5.10 -22.17 14.78
N GLY A 15 -5.80 -22.96 13.97
CA GLY A 15 -6.20 -22.58 12.63
C GLY A 15 -7.08 -21.33 12.62
N ALA A 16 -8.06 -21.26 13.52
CA ALA A 16 -8.90 -20.08 13.70
C ALA A 16 -8.09 -18.86 14.12
N ALA A 17 -7.18 -19.00 15.10
CA ALA A 17 -6.35 -17.90 15.57
C ALA A 17 -5.46 -17.33 14.46
N VAL A 18 -4.83 -18.20 13.65
CA VAL A 18 -4.03 -17.78 12.50
C VAL A 18 -4.90 -17.07 11.46
N PHE A 19 -6.09 -17.60 11.16
CA PHE A 19 -7.03 -16.97 10.24
C PHE A 19 -7.45 -15.57 10.70
N PHE A 20 -7.87 -15.42 11.96
CA PHE A 20 -8.23 -14.13 12.53
C PHE A 20 -7.07 -13.14 12.51
N TRP A 21 -5.85 -13.61 12.82
CA TRP A 21 -4.65 -12.78 12.72
C TRP A 21 -4.40 -12.30 11.29
N SER A 22 -4.50 -13.18 10.29
CA SER A 22 -4.33 -12.82 8.88
C SER A 22 -5.40 -11.82 8.41
N VAL A 23 -6.66 -12.00 8.79
CA VAL A 23 -7.73 -11.06 8.47
C VAL A 23 -7.48 -9.70 9.13
N TYR A 24 -7.08 -9.69 10.40
CA TYR A 24 -6.74 -8.46 11.11
C TYR A 24 -5.59 -7.71 10.43
N ASP A 25 -4.50 -8.41 10.09
CA ASP A 25 -3.34 -7.79 9.43
C ASP A 25 -3.67 -7.25 8.03
N PHE A 26 -4.53 -7.96 7.29
CA PHE A 26 -5.04 -7.52 6.01
C PHE A 26 -5.90 -6.26 6.14
N CYS A 27 -6.88 -6.25 7.03
CA CYS A 27 -7.74 -5.09 7.29
C CYS A 27 -6.92 -3.88 7.75
N ARG A 28 -5.92 -4.10 8.62
CA ARG A 28 -5.00 -3.06 9.08
C ARG A 28 -4.21 -2.45 7.93
N THR A 29 -3.67 -3.29 7.04
CA THR A 29 -2.90 -2.84 5.87
C THR A 29 -3.78 -2.04 4.90
N LEU A 30 -5.01 -2.49 4.65
CA LEU A 30 -5.98 -1.74 3.85
C LEU A 30 -6.32 -0.38 4.46
N SER A 31 -6.49 -0.32 5.79
CA SER A 31 -6.76 0.93 6.49
C SER A 31 -5.61 1.93 6.35
N MET A 32 -4.36 1.49 6.53
CA MET A 32 -3.18 2.35 6.38
C MET A 32 -3.06 2.87 4.93
N ARG A 33 -3.26 1.98 3.95
CA ARG A 33 -3.24 2.36 2.53
C ARG A 33 -4.34 3.36 2.19
N SER A 34 -5.56 3.15 2.68
CA SER A 34 -6.68 4.09 2.48
C SER A 34 -6.38 5.46 3.06
N ALA A 35 -5.81 5.53 4.27
CA ALA A 35 -5.41 6.78 4.90
C ALA A 35 -4.30 7.49 4.11
N LEU A 36 -3.31 6.73 3.61
CA LEU A 36 -2.25 7.25 2.75
C LEU A 36 -2.82 7.84 1.45
N VAL A 37 -3.68 7.10 0.75
CA VAL A 37 -4.34 7.58 -0.47
C VAL A 37 -5.16 8.83 -0.21
N GLN A 38 -5.89 8.89 0.90
CA GLN A 38 -6.66 10.07 1.28
C GLN A 38 -5.77 11.28 1.54
N SER A 39 -4.63 11.08 2.20
CA SER A 39 -3.66 12.15 2.44
C SER A 39 -3.02 12.65 1.14
N LEU A 40 -2.63 11.73 0.25
CA LEU A 40 -2.05 12.06 -1.06
C LEU A 40 -3.06 12.73 -2.01
N ALA A 41 -4.34 12.36 -1.94
CA ALA A 41 -5.39 13.03 -2.71
C ALA A 41 -5.62 14.49 -2.29
N GLY A 42 -5.24 14.86 -1.06
CA GLY A 42 -5.24 16.23 -0.59
C GLY A 42 -3.97 17.02 -0.96
N ASP A 43 -2.93 16.37 -1.49
CA ASP A 43 -1.69 17.02 -1.91
C ASP A 43 -1.76 17.41 -3.40
N LEU A 44 -1.86 18.71 -3.66
CA LEU A 44 -1.89 19.28 -5.01
C LEU A 44 -0.62 19.00 -5.80
N GLU A 45 0.55 18.97 -5.16
CA GLU A 45 1.81 18.70 -5.82
C GLU A 45 1.87 17.25 -6.29
N PHE A 46 1.43 16.31 -5.44
CA PHE A 46 1.31 14.90 -5.80
C PHE A 46 0.33 14.69 -6.96
N VAL A 47 -0.88 15.25 -6.86
CA VAL A 47 -1.95 15.07 -7.87
C VAL A 47 -1.54 15.64 -9.23
N ARG A 48 -0.84 16.79 -9.24
CA ARG A 48 -0.34 17.40 -10.48
C ARG A 48 0.74 16.53 -11.14
N ASP A 49 1.68 16.02 -10.35
CA ASP A 49 2.82 15.27 -10.86
C ASP A 49 2.48 13.78 -11.07
N ALA A 50 1.28 13.33 -10.65
CA ALA A 50 0.83 11.94 -10.75
C ALA A 50 0.70 11.44 -12.20
N SER A 51 0.35 12.31 -13.16
CA SER A 51 0.15 11.92 -14.57
C SER A 51 1.41 11.34 -15.20
N TYR A 52 2.58 11.77 -14.73
CA TYR A 52 3.89 11.30 -15.16
C TYR A 52 4.03 9.77 -15.06
N ILE A 53 3.38 9.12 -14.08
CA ILE A 53 3.50 7.67 -13.88
C ILE A 53 2.95 6.85 -15.06
N TRP A 54 2.04 7.45 -15.84
CA TRP A 54 1.42 6.82 -17.01
C TRP A 54 2.23 7.00 -18.28
N GLU A 55 2.95 8.11 -18.39
CA GLU A 55 3.85 8.43 -19.50
C GLU A 55 5.14 7.60 -19.42
N CYS A 56 5.54 7.23 -18.21
CA CYS A 56 6.77 6.52 -17.95
C CYS A 56 6.64 4.98 -18.13
N ASP A 57 7.56 4.38 -18.89
CA ASP A 57 7.74 2.93 -18.97
C ASP A 57 8.91 2.49 -18.07
N TRP A 58 8.61 1.63 -17.08
CA TRP A 58 9.62 1.04 -16.19
C TRP A 58 10.71 0.27 -16.93
N ARG A 59 10.44 -0.23 -18.15
CA ARG A 59 11.44 -0.93 -18.99
C ARG A 59 12.49 -0.01 -19.58
N ASN A 60 12.15 1.27 -19.78
CA ASN A 60 12.99 2.26 -20.44
C ASN A 60 13.66 3.24 -19.46
N GLN A 61 13.86 2.81 -18.20
CA GLN A 61 14.46 3.54 -17.07
C GLN A 61 13.60 4.64 -16.43
N CYS A 62 12.47 4.25 -15.83
CA CYS A 62 11.63 5.12 -15.00
C CYS A 62 12.24 5.54 -13.64
N ASP A 63 13.56 5.48 -13.46
CA ASP A 63 14.24 5.89 -12.20
C ASP A 63 14.80 7.32 -12.30
N ASP A 64 14.05 8.21 -12.94
CA ASP A 64 14.43 9.60 -13.09
C ASP A 64 14.08 10.43 -11.84
N TRP A 65 14.31 11.74 -11.94
CA TRP A 65 14.07 12.67 -10.84
C TRP A 65 12.58 12.82 -10.52
N GLN A 66 11.66 12.69 -11.50
CA GLN A 66 10.22 12.84 -11.30
C GLN A 66 9.67 11.64 -10.51
N PHE A 67 10.09 10.43 -10.87
CA PHE A 67 9.74 9.23 -10.11
C PHE A 67 10.29 9.28 -8.67
N LYS A 68 11.54 9.76 -8.51
CA LYS A 68 12.15 9.96 -7.18
C LYS A 68 11.39 10.99 -6.34
N LYS A 69 10.94 12.08 -6.97
CA LYS A 69 10.11 13.11 -6.33
C LYS A 69 8.77 12.55 -5.84
N LEU A 70 8.03 11.84 -6.69
CA LEU A 70 6.76 11.20 -6.30
C LEU A 70 6.96 10.25 -5.10
N ARG A 71 8.02 9.44 -5.12
CA ARG A 71 8.37 8.56 -4.00
C ARG A 71 8.69 9.33 -2.72
N ALA A 72 9.40 10.45 -2.82
CA ALA A 72 9.71 11.29 -1.67
C ALA A 72 8.44 11.87 -1.03
N ILE A 73 7.50 12.36 -1.85
CA ILE A 73 6.19 12.85 -1.37
C ILE A 73 5.44 11.73 -0.65
N ILE A 74 5.35 10.54 -1.25
CA ILE A 74 4.67 9.39 -0.61
C ILE A 74 5.31 9.05 0.75
N ARG A 75 6.65 9.01 0.84
CA ARG A 75 7.35 8.77 2.11
C ARG A 75 7.03 9.84 3.15
N GLN A 76 7.05 11.11 2.76
CA GLN A 76 6.70 12.22 3.64
C GLN A 76 5.29 12.06 4.22
N HIS A 77 4.31 11.68 3.40
CA HIS A 77 2.95 11.41 3.88
C HIS A 77 2.87 10.21 4.82
N ILE A 78 3.62 9.13 4.55
CA ILE A 78 3.72 7.98 5.47
C ILE A 78 4.24 8.43 6.84
N ASP A 79 5.30 9.26 6.87
CA ASP A 79 5.89 9.78 8.11
C ASP A 79 4.92 10.69 8.88
N GLN A 80 4.17 11.54 8.16
CA GLN A 80 3.17 12.42 8.75
C GLN A 80 1.99 11.67 9.37
N LEU A 81 1.57 10.56 8.76
CA LEU A 81 0.44 9.76 9.23
C LEU A 81 0.76 8.93 10.48
N LYS A 82 2.04 8.84 10.88
CA LYS A 82 2.50 8.18 12.12
C LYS A 82 1.89 6.79 12.32
N PHE A 83 1.87 5.98 11.26
CA PHE A 83 1.35 4.62 11.35
C PHE A 83 2.11 3.82 12.41
N ALA A 84 1.39 3.01 13.20
CA ALA A 84 2.02 2.14 14.18
C ALA A 84 2.98 1.11 13.53
N HIS A 85 2.72 0.74 12.27
CA HIS A 85 3.49 -0.26 11.52
C HIS A 85 3.68 0.20 10.06
N PRO A 86 4.52 1.23 9.82
CA PRO A 86 4.64 1.84 8.49
C PRO A 86 5.29 0.90 7.46
N ALA A 87 5.99 -0.14 7.90
CA ALA A 87 6.68 -1.08 7.02
C ALA A 87 5.78 -1.69 5.93
N ALA A 88 4.50 -1.90 6.20
CA ALA A 88 3.56 -2.44 5.22
C ALA A 88 3.32 -1.51 4.01
N VAL A 89 3.44 -0.19 4.19
CA VAL A 89 3.26 0.82 3.14
C VAL A 89 4.59 1.44 2.68
N LEU A 90 5.65 1.33 3.49
CA LEU A 90 6.98 1.85 3.20
C LEU A 90 7.84 0.82 2.43
N SER A 91 7.84 -0.45 2.84
CA SER A 91 8.67 -1.48 2.20
C SER A 91 8.45 -1.65 0.70
N PRO A 92 7.25 -1.45 0.13
CA PRO A 92 7.07 -1.48 -1.33
C PRO A 92 7.77 -0.33 -2.06
N LEU A 93 7.98 0.82 -1.40
CA LEU A 93 8.71 1.96 -1.96
C LEU A 93 10.22 1.75 -1.96
N ASP A 94 10.72 0.82 -1.14
CA ASP A 94 12.15 0.59 -0.90
C ASP A 94 12.66 -0.69 -1.57
N GLN A 95 11.80 -1.38 -2.33
CA GLN A 95 12.19 -2.56 -3.10
C GLN A 95 13.36 -2.26 -4.03
N ALA A 96 14.34 -3.16 -4.09
CA ALA A 96 15.50 -2.99 -4.97
C ALA A 96 15.07 -2.92 -6.45
N ASP A 97 14.16 -3.81 -6.86
CA ASP A 97 13.63 -3.86 -8.21
C ASP A 97 12.74 -2.63 -8.50
N LEU A 98 13.05 -1.94 -9.60
CA LEU A 98 12.29 -0.78 -10.08
C LEU A 98 10.85 -1.18 -10.41
N LEU A 99 10.61 -2.39 -10.92
CA LEU A 99 9.29 -2.87 -11.31
C LEU A 99 8.32 -2.86 -10.11
N PHE A 100 8.76 -3.33 -8.94
CA PHE A 100 7.91 -3.39 -7.76
C PHE A 100 7.61 -1.99 -7.21
N ARG A 101 8.63 -1.12 -7.15
CA ARG A 101 8.44 0.29 -6.76
C ARG A 101 7.46 1.00 -7.68
N TYR A 102 7.67 0.86 -8.99
CA TYR A 102 6.83 1.47 -10.01
C TYR A 102 5.38 0.98 -9.92
N ARG A 103 5.15 -0.34 -9.84
CA ARG A 103 3.81 -0.91 -9.68
C ARG A 103 3.11 -0.37 -8.43
N TYR A 104 3.83 -0.25 -7.33
CA TYR A 104 3.28 0.27 -6.08
C TYR A 104 2.86 1.73 -6.21
N VAL A 105 3.77 2.60 -6.68
CA VAL A 105 3.48 4.03 -6.91
C VAL A 105 2.33 4.21 -7.90
N ARG A 106 2.33 3.48 -9.02
CA ARG A 106 1.26 3.51 -10.02
C ARG A 106 -0.07 3.07 -9.44
N SER A 107 -0.09 2.09 -8.54
CA SER A 107 -1.31 1.65 -7.88
C SER A 107 -1.85 2.72 -6.92
N LEU A 108 -0.98 3.41 -6.18
CA LEU A 108 -1.37 4.52 -5.32
C LEU A 108 -1.92 5.69 -6.15
N VAL A 109 -1.22 6.08 -7.22
CA VAL A 109 -1.69 7.13 -8.15
C VAL A 109 -3.08 6.80 -8.67
N ARG A 110 -3.29 5.57 -9.15
CA ARG A 110 -4.61 5.14 -9.65
C ARG A 110 -5.71 5.25 -8.59
N GLU A 111 -5.40 4.93 -7.34
CA GLU A 111 -6.35 5.06 -6.22
C GLU A 111 -6.63 6.52 -5.87
N VAL A 112 -5.60 7.39 -5.93
CA VAL A 112 -5.73 8.84 -5.74
C VAL A 112 -6.59 9.46 -6.84
N GLU A 113 -6.30 9.17 -8.11
CA GLU A 113 -7.08 9.65 -9.25
C GLU A 113 -8.56 9.29 -9.15
N LYS A 114 -8.86 8.05 -8.75
CA LYS A 114 -10.25 7.59 -8.50
C LYS A 114 -10.96 8.39 -7.42
N ARG A 115 -10.23 8.96 -6.45
CA ARG A 115 -10.80 9.79 -5.38
C ARG A 115 -10.92 11.26 -5.78
N VAL A 116 -10.02 11.75 -6.62
CA VAL A 116 -10.00 13.14 -7.09
C VAL A 116 -10.99 13.36 -8.23
N GLN A 117 -11.24 12.36 -9.08
CA GLN A 117 -12.26 12.44 -10.11
C GLN A 117 -13.67 12.49 -9.48
N PRO A 118 -14.54 13.42 -9.92
CA PRO A 118 -15.92 13.47 -9.43
C PRO A 118 -16.64 12.18 -9.80
N GLN A 119 -17.25 11.50 -8.83
CA GLN A 119 -18.17 10.40 -9.11
C GLN A 119 -19.27 10.91 -10.05
N PRO A 120 -19.56 10.24 -11.18
CA PRO A 120 -20.76 10.53 -11.92
C PRO A 120 -21.95 10.26 -10.99
N GLN A 121 -22.72 11.31 -10.71
CA GLN A 121 -24.01 11.25 -10.01
C GLN A 121 -25.05 10.54 -10.86
#